data_AF-A0A7C5EAM5-F1
#
_entry.id   AF-A0A7C5EAM5-F1
#
_cell.length_a   1.000
_cell.length_b   1.000
_cell.length_c   1.000
_cell.angle_alpha   90.00
_cell.angle_beta   90.00
_cell.angle_gamma   90.00
#
_symmetry.space_group_name_H-M   'P 1'
#
loop_
_entity.id
_entity.type
_entity.pdbx_description
1 polymer ?
#
loop_
_entity_poly.entity_id
_entity_poly.type
_entity_poly.pdbx_seq_one_letter_code
_entity_poly.pdbx_strand_id
1 'polypeptide(L)' 'MLVGLLKASLGQAGMRLSDLDLQIASVALEYSASLLAHNQRHFERVPGLLIEDWLAG' A
#
# COMPACT_ATOMS: atom_id res chain seq x y z
N MET A 1 -4.75 0.48 -13.72
CA MET A 1 -6.10 0.95 -13.27
C MET A 1 -6.21 1.05 -11.76
N LEU A 2 -5.63 0.11 -10.99
CA LEU A 2 -5.76 0.05 -9.52
C LEU A 2 -5.29 1.33 -8.78
N VAL A 3 -4.21 1.96 -9.23
CA VAL A 3 -3.63 3.18 -8.61
C VAL A 3 -4.66 4.31 -8.48
N GLY A 4 -5.46 4.56 -9.52
CA GLY A 4 -6.44 5.65 -9.53
C GLY A 4 -7.59 5.42 -8.55
N LEU A 5 -8.08 4.19 -8.48
CA LEU A 5 -9.14 3.78 -7.55
C LEU A 5 -8.63 3.84 -6.10
N LEU A 6 -7.41 3.35 -5.86
CA LEU A 6 -6.79 3.38 -4.54
C LEU A 6 -6.55 4.82 -4.07
N LYS A 7 -6.03 5.69 -4.96
CA LYS A 7 -5.83 7.12 -4.69
C LYS A 7 -7.13 7.83 -4.35
N ALA A 8 -8.20 7.56 -5.10
CA ALA A 8 -9.52 8.14 -4.84
C ALA A 8 -10.09 7.67 -3.50
N SER A 9 -10.06 6.36 -3.22
CA SER A 9 -10.57 5.77 -1.98
C SER A 9 -9.84 6.31 -0.75
N LEU A 10 -8.50 6.30 -0.77
CA LEU A 10 -7.69 6.83 0.32
C LEU A 10 -7.83 8.35 0.48
N GLY A 11 -8.01 9.07 -0.63
CA GLY A 11 -8.29 10.51 -0.63
C GLY A 11 -9.60 10.84 0.08
N GLN A 12 -10.67 10.09 -0.19
CA GLN A 12 -11.97 10.26 0.46
C GLN A 12 -11.92 9.92 1.96
N ALA A 13 -11.11 8.95 2.36
CA ALA A 13 -10.91 8.58 3.76
C ALA A 13 -9.96 9.50 4.55
N GLY A 14 -9.38 10.53 3.90
CA GLY A 14 -8.35 11.39 4.52
C GLY A 14 -7.01 10.68 4.76
N MET A 15 -6.83 9.48 4.23
CA MET A 15 -5.66 8.61 4.43
C MET A 15 -4.69 8.69 3.25
N ARG A 16 -4.42 9.90 2.76
CA ARG A 16 -3.57 10.09 1.57
C ARG A 16 -2.22 9.39 1.73
N LEU A 17 -1.77 8.82 0.62
CA LEU A 17 -0.51 8.12 0.47
C LEU A 17 0.26 8.79 -0.67
N SER A 18 1.59 8.71 -0.66
CA SER A 18 2.38 9.29 -1.75
C SER A 18 2.11 8.57 -3.07
N ASP A 19 2.29 9.26 -4.19
CA ASP A 19 2.03 8.67 -5.50
C ASP A 19 2.94 7.47 -5.80
N LEU A 20 4.16 7.44 -5.23
CA LEU A 20 5.07 6.31 -5.36
C LEU A 20 4.61 5.12 -4.52
N ASP A 21 4.24 5.36 -3.26
CA ASP A 21 3.74 4.29 -2.37
C ASP A 21 2.45 3.67 -2.92
N LEU A 22 1.59 4.49 -3.54
CA LEU A 22 0.37 4.02 -4.22
C LEU A 22 0.70 3.08 -5.39
N GLN A 23 1.73 3.40 -6.17
CA GLN A 23 2.16 2.55 -7.28
C GLN A 23 2.72 1.23 -6.77
N ILE A 24 3.59 1.26 -5.76
CA ILE A 24 4.16 0.07 -5.14
C ILE A 24 3.05 -0.83 -4.55
N ALA A 25 2.16 -0.26 -3.74
CA ALA A 25 1.04 -0.97 -3.15
C ALA A 25 0.09 -1.55 -4.21
N SER A 26 -0.13 -0.82 -5.31
CA SER A 26 -0.99 -1.31 -6.40
C SER A 26 -0.39 -2.50 -7.12
N VAL A 27 0.93 -2.54 -7.32
CA VAL A 27 1.61 -3.70 -7.89
C VAL A 27 1.47 -4.90 -6.96
N ALA A 28 1.74 -4.74 -5.67
CA ALA A 28 1.61 -5.85 -4.70
C ALA A 28 0.17 -6.40 -4.65
N LEU A 29 -0.85 -5.53 -4.66
CA LEU A 29 -2.25 -5.93 -4.70
C LEU A 29 -2.62 -6.67 -6.00
N GLU A 30 -2.20 -6.17 -7.15
CA GLU A 30 -2.49 -6.78 -8.47
C GLU A 30 -1.99 -8.23 -8.53
N TYR A 31 -0.82 -8.49 -7.95
CA TYR A 31 -0.19 -9.82 -7.93
C TYR A 31 -0.49 -10.64 -6.68
N SER A 32 -1.33 -10.15 -5.76
CA SER A 32 -1.59 -10.79 -4.45
C SER A 32 -0.30 -11.14 -3.70
N ALA A 33 0.71 -10.29 -3.79
CA ALA A 33 2.04 -10.49 -3.21
C ALA A 33 2.19 -9.73 -1.89
N SER A 34 3.03 -10.25 -0.99
CA SER A 34 3.46 -9.54 0.21
C SER A 34 4.43 -8.40 -0.13
N LEU A 35 4.16 -7.21 0.39
CA LEU A 35 5.07 -6.08 0.32
C LEU A 35 6.07 -6.12 1.48
N LEU A 36 7.36 -6.24 1.15
CA LEU A 36 8.42 -6.14 2.15
C LEU A 36 8.71 -4.68 2.47
N ALA A 37 8.44 -4.25 3.69
CA ALA A 37 8.66 -2.89 4.14
C ALA A 37 8.98 -2.81 5.63
N HIS A 38 10.10 -2.17 5.96
CA HIS A 38 10.46 -1.91 7.36
C HIS A 38 9.56 -0.84 8.00
N ASN A 39 9.18 0.20 7.26
CA ASN A 39 8.24 1.23 7.73
C ASN A 39 6.82 0.94 7.24
N GLN A 40 6.13 0.04 7.95
CA GLN A 40 4.80 -0.46 7.57
C GLN A 40 3.69 0.60 7.69
N ARG A 41 3.85 1.60 8.56
CA ARG A 41 2.82 2.60 8.92
C ARG A 41 2.22 3.35 7.72
N HIS A 42 2.99 3.51 6.65
CA HIS A 42 2.50 4.11 5.41
C HIS A 42 1.51 3.17 4.71
N PHE A 43 1.90 1.91 4.56
CA PHE A 43 1.19 0.90 3.80
C PHE A 43 -0.01 0.30 4.53
N GLU A 44 -0.06 0.37 5.87
CA GLU A 44 -1.21 -0.05 6.70
C GLU A 44 -2.55 0.60 6.28
N ARG A 45 -2.49 1.75 5.61
CA ARG A 45 -3.68 2.46 5.11
C ARG A 45 -4.31 1.77 3.92
N VAL A 46 -3.58 0.90 3.23
CA VAL A 46 -4.01 0.24 1.99
C VAL A 46 -4.79 -1.03 2.34
N PRO A 47 -6.12 -1.08 2.10
CA PRO A 47 -6.91 -2.26 2.43
C PRO A 47 -6.49 -3.47 1.60
N GLY A 48 -6.34 -4.63 2.24
CA GLY A 48 -6.01 -5.89 1.57
C GLY A 48 -4.53 -6.06 1.19
N LEU A 49 -3.68 -5.09 1.49
CA LEU A 49 -2.24 -5.22 1.25
C LEU A 49 -1.60 -6.08 2.34
N LEU A 50 -0.92 -7.15 1.93
CA LEU A 50 -0.09 -7.96 2.82
C LEU A 50 1.26 -7.27 2.99
N ILE A 51 1.71 -7.11 4.23
CA ILE A 51 2.97 -6.43 4.56
C ILE A 51 3.80 -7.35 5.44
N GLU A 52 5.08 -7.48 5.11
CA GLU A 52 6.05 -8.25 5.88
C GLU A 52 7.25 -7.36 6.25
N ASP A 53 7.79 -7.54 7.45
CA ASP A 53 9.07 -6.96 7.85
C ASP A 53 10.02 -8.08 8.29
N TRP A 54 11.09 -8.25 7.52
CA TRP A 54 12.12 -9.25 7.77
C TRP A 54 13.25 -8.73 8.66
N LEU A 55 13.29 -7.43 8.95
CA LEU A 55 14.28 -6.81 9.85
C LEU A 55 13.78 -6.71 11.29
N ALA A 56 12.52 -7.09 11.55
CA ALA A 56 11.96 -7.16 12.89
C ALA A 56 12.46 -8.37 13.73
N GLY A 57 13.49 -9.09 13.24
CA GLY A 57 14.11 -10.26 13.87
C GLY A 57 15.37 -9.93 14.66
#